data_AF-A0AAU1CMT2-F1
#
_entry.id   AF-A0AAU1CMT2-F1
#
_cell.length_a   1.000
_cell.length_b   1.000
_cell.length_c   1.000
_cell.angle_alpha   90.00
_cell.angle_beta   90.00
_cell.angle_gamma   90.00
#
_symmetry.space_group_name_H-M   'P 1'
#
loop_
_entity.id
_entity.type
_entity.pdbx_description
1 polymer ?
#
loop_
_entity_poly.entity_id
_entity_poly.type
_entity_poly.pdbx_seq_one_letter_code
_entity_poly.pdbx_strand_id
1 'polypeptide(L)' 'MRAALGDVWSDAVGVRPRDEDDFFGLGGGSMELVMLLMAVEDRLGVNMSMDELFTDEFTFGASVAAVTRALDAPR' A
#
# COMPACT_ATOMS: atom_id res chain seq x y z
N MET A 1 2.40 1.72 -11.74
CA MET A 1 2.12 1.78 -10.30
C MET A 1 1.30 0.57 -9.82
N ARG A 2 0.05 0.42 -10.24
CA ARG A 2 -0.85 -0.67 -9.79
C ARG A 2 -0.24 -2.07 -9.79
N ALA A 3 0.40 -2.48 -10.89
CA ALA A 3 1.02 -3.81 -10.93
C ALA A 3 2.07 -4.01 -9.83
N ALA A 4 3.03 -3.08 -9.73
CA ALA A 4 4.12 -3.16 -8.76
C ALA A 4 3.63 -3.09 -7.30
N LEU A 5 2.71 -2.18 -7.00
CA LEU A 5 2.12 -2.11 -5.65
C LEU A 5 1.21 -3.30 -5.36
N GLY A 6 0.55 -3.83 -6.38
CA GLY A 6 -0.30 -5.02 -6.30
C GLY A 6 0.49 -6.27 -5.96
N ASP A 7 1.73 -6.39 -6.43
CA ASP A 7 2.63 -7.49 -6.05
C ASP A 7 3.00 -7.39 -4.57
N VAL A 8 3.31 -6.18 -4.07
CA VAL A 8 3.62 -5.93 -2.65
C VAL A 8 2.41 -6.21 -1.75
N TRP A 9 1.21 -5.80 -2.17
CA TRP A 9 -0.02 -6.16 -1.47
C TRP A 9 -0.27 -7.66 -1.48
N SER A 10 -0.08 -8.33 -2.62
CA SER A 10 -0.29 -9.77 -2.74
C SER A 10 0.65 -10.55 -1.82
N ASP A 11 1.89 -10.08 -1.65
CA ASP A 11 2.85 -10.65 -0.71
C ASP A 11 2.37 -10.50 0.75
N ALA A 12 1.66 -9.41 1.08
CA ALA A 12 1.20 -9.12 2.44
C ALA A 12 -0.12 -9.82 2.81
N VAL A 13 -1.12 -9.82 1.92
CA VAL A 13 -2.47 -10.37 2.20
C VAL A 13 -2.74 -11.70 1.49
N GLY A 14 -1.80 -12.21 0.71
CA GLY A 14 -1.88 -13.52 0.03
C GLY A 14 -2.84 -13.60 -1.15
N VAL A 15 -3.49 -12.48 -1.51
CA VAL A 15 -4.43 -12.38 -2.64
C VAL A 15 -4.14 -11.13 -3.45
N ARG A 16 -4.48 -11.17 -4.74
CA ARG A 16 -4.33 -10.00 -5.60
C ARG A 16 -5.44 -8.99 -5.33
N PRO A 17 -5.14 -7.77 -4.87
CA PRO A 17 -6.17 -6.80 -4.52
C PRO A 17 -6.81 -6.16 -5.76
N ARG A 18 -8.05 -5.73 -5.59
CA ARG A 18 -8.78 -4.79 -6.45
C ARG A 18 -8.80 -3.42 -5.80
N ASP A 19 -9.12 -2.39 -6.57
CA ASP A 19 -9.04 -1.00 -6.12
C ASP A 19 -9.86 -0.70 -4.86
N GLU A 20 -11.00 -1.36 -4.71
CA GLU A 20 -11.94 -1.17 -3.59
C GLU A 20 -11.63 -2.07 -2.39
N ASP A 21 -10.68 -2.99 -2.52
CA ASP A 21 -10.37 -3.93 -1.44
C ASP A 21 -9.61 -3.22 -0.33
N ASP A 22 -10.17 -3.28 0.89
CA ASP A 22 -9.56 -2.80 2.12
C ASP A 22 -8.52 -3.80 2.64
N PHE A 23 -7.36 -3.29 3.05
CA PHE A 23 -6.24 -4.11 3.52
C PHE A 23 -6.62 -5.02 4.69
N PHE A 24 -7.34 -4.48 5.68
CA PHE A 24 -7.78 -5.24 6.86
C PHE A 24 -8.95 -6.17 6.51
N GLY A 25 -9.82 -5.75 5.60
CA GLY A 25 -10.88 -6.57 5.02
C GLY A 25 -10.37 -7.81 4.28
N LEU A 26 -9.17 -7.74 3.68
CA LEU A 26 -8.49 -8.88 3.05
C LEU A 26 -7.71 -9.76 4.04
N GLY A 27 -7.74 -9.45 5.33
CA GLY A 27 -7.03 -10.22 6.37
C GLY A 27 -5.64 -9.68 6.72
N GLY A 28 -5.26 -8.51 6.21
CA GLY A 28 -4.04 -7.82 6.63
C GLY A 28 -4.14 -7.35 8.08
N GLY A 29 -3.12 -7.63 8.88
CA GLY A 29 -2.99 -7.15 10.25
C GLY A 29 -1.92 -6.05 10.38
N SER A 30 -1.66 -5.63 11.62
CA SER A 30 -0.65 -4.61 11.89
C SER A 30 0.76 -5.02 11.48
N MET A 31 1.10 -6.31 11.59
CA MET A 31 2.43 -6.81 11.21
C MET A 31 2.59 -6.83 9.69
N GLU A 32 1.56 -7.29 8.98
CA GLU A 32 1.50 -7.30 7.52
C GLU A 32 1.53 -5.87 6.98
N LEU A 33 0.88 -4.92 7.66
CA LEU A 33 0.94 -3.50 7.30
C LEU A 33 2.36 -2.94 7.41
N VAL A 34 3.07 -3.23 8.51
CA VAL A 34 4.47 -2.81 8.67
C VAL A 34 5.35 -3.43 7.59
N MET A 35 5.15 -4.72 7.27
CA MET A 35 5.86 -5.40 6.20
C MET A 35 5.58 -4.78 4.83
N LEU A 36 4.32 -4.43 4.56
CA LEU A 36 3.89 -3.75 3.35
C LEU A 36 4.60 -2.40 3.21
N LEU A 37 4.60 -1.59 4.27
CA LEU A 37 5.27 -0.28 4.30
C LEU A 37 6.77 -0.39 3.96
N MET A 38 7.46 -1.32 4.63
CA MET A 38 8.89 -1.57 4.37
C MET A 38 9.13 -2.05 2.94
N ALA A 39 8.28 -2.91 2.40
CA ALA A 39 8.41 -3.41 1.03
C ALA A 39 8.13 -2.32 -0.02
N VAL A 40 7.21 -1.38 0.26
CA VAL A 40 6.98 -0.22 -0.61
C VAL A 40 8.20 0.72 -0.59
N GLU A 41 8.78 0.97 0.58
CA GLU A 41 9.99 1.78 0.68
C GLU A 41 11.17 1.13 -0.06
N ASP A 42 11.40 -0.17 0.15
CA ASP A 42 12.50 -0.91 -0.48
C ASP A 42 12.34 -1.05 -2.00
N ARG A 43 11.14 -1.40 -2.49
CA ARG A 43 10.91 -1.67 -3.92
C ARG A 43 10.56 -0.44 -4.74
N LEU A 44 9.89 0.55 -4.15
CA LEU A 44 9.37 1.73 -4.84
C LEU A 44 10.08 3.03 -4.42
N GLY A 45 10.88 3.02 -3.36
CA GLY A 45 11.59 4.20 -2.88
C GLY A 45 10.67 5.24 -2.24
N VAL A 46 9.47 4.83 -1.82
CA VAL A 46 8.45 5.70 -1.22
C VAL A 46 8.27 5.32 0.23
N ASN A 47 8.60 6.23 1.14
CA ASN A 47 8.27 6.08 2.54
C ASN A 47 6.83 6.56 2.75
N MET A 48 5.91 5.62 2.96
CA MET A 48 4.52 5.94 3.31
C MET A 48 4.40 5.96 4.84
N SER A 49 3.89 7.06 5.38
CA SER A 49 3.59 7.11 6.82
C SER A 49 2.26 6.40 7.13
N MET A 50 2.12 5.85 8.34
CA MET A 50 0.83 5.29 8.78
C MET A 50 -0.28 6.35 8.74
N ASP A 51 0.04 7.61 9.01
CA ASP A 51 -0.92 8.72 8.99
C ASP A 51 -1.51 8.97 7.58
N GLU A 52 -0.72 8.71 6.52
CA GLU A 52 -1.18 8.81 5.13
C GLU A 52 -2.06 7.63 4.69
N LEU A 53 -2.00 6.51 5.41
CA LEU A 53 -2.75 5.29 5.11
C LEU A 53 -4.01 5.12 5.98
N PHE A 54 -3.98 5.62 7.21
CA PHE A 54 -5.10 5.57 8.16
C PHE A 54 -6.10 6.73 7.94
N THR A 55 -6.63 6.85 6.73
CA THR A 55 -7.76 7.74 6.43
C THR A 55 -9.03 6.91 6.25
N ASP A 56 -9.56 6.33 7.33
CA ASP A 56 -10.81 5.53 7.45
C ASP A 56 -11.05 4.33 6.49
N GLU A 57 -10.40 4.25 5.33
CA GLU A 57 -10.48 3.17 4.35
C GLU A 57 -9.11 2.96 3.68
N PHE A 58 -8.29 2.04 4.21
CA PHE A 58 -6.98 1.73 3.62
C PHE A 58 -7.15 0.76 2.44
N THR A 59 -7.71 1.28 1.35
CA THR A 59 -7.94 0.53 0.12
C THR A 59 -6.72 0.50 -0.78
N PHE A 60 -6.65 -0.53 -1.63
CA PHE A 60 -5.58 -0.64 -2.61
C PHE A 60 -5.56 0.57 -3.56
N GLY A 61 -6.72 1.02 -4.04
CA GLY A 61 -6.82 2.19 -4.90
C GLY A 61 -6.30 3.48 -4.24
N ALA A 62 -6.62 3.70 -2.96
CA ALA A 62 -6.09 4.83 -2.19
C ALA A 62 -4.57 4.75 -2.05
N SER A 63 -4.03 3.57 -1.75
CA SER A 63 -2.57 3.36 -1.65
C SER A 63 -1.84 3.63 -2.97
N VAL A 64 -2.42 3.19 -4.11
CA VAL A 64 -1.88 3.49 -5.46
C VAL A 64 -1.82 4.99 -5.69
N ALA A 65 -2.88 5.72 -5.33
CA ALA A 65 -2.95 7.16 -5.51
C ALA A 65 -1.94 7.89 -4.62
N ALA A 66 -1.76 7.44 -3.37
CA ALA A 66 -0.77 7.99 -2.44
C ALA A 66 0.67 7.80 -2.96
N VAL A 67 1.05 6.58 -3.35
CA VAL A 67 2.39 6.29 -3.88
C VAL A 67 2.64 7.07 -5.18
N THR A 68 1.65 7.17 -6.06
CA THR A 68 1.79 7.94 -7.31
C THR A 68 2.08 9.41 -7.01
N ARG A 69 1.32 10.02 -6.08
CA ARG A 69 1.54 11.42 -5.66
C ARG A 69 2.91 11.63 -5.04
N ALA A 70 3.37 10.70 -4.21
CA ALA A 70 4.67 10.79 -3.56
C ALA A 70 5.83 10.75 -4.57
N LEU A 71 5.70 9.97 -5.65
CA LEU A 71 6.70 9.91 -6.72
C LEU A 71 6.70 11.15 -7.61
N ASP A 72 5.54 11.78 -7.81
CA ASP A 72 5.40 13.00 -8.61
C ASP A 72 5.81 14.27 -7.83
N ALA A 73 5.93 14.19 -6.50
CA ALA A 73 6.34 15.31 -5.66
C ALA A 73 7.82 15.66 -5.89
N PRO A 74 8.18 16.96 -6.01
CA PRO A 74 9.58 17.36 -6.09
C PRO A 74 10.33 16.97 -4.80
N ARG A 75 11.45 16.27 -4.96
CA ARG A 75 12.32 15.81 -3.86
C ARG A 75 13.07 16.93 -3.17
#